data_AF-A0A9W7J0F2-F1
#
_entry.id   AF-A0A9W7J0F2-F1
#
_cell.length_a   1.000
_cell.length_b   1.000
_cell.length_c   1.000
_cell.angle_alpha   90.00
_cell.angle_beta   90.00
_cell.angle_gamma   90.00
#
_symmetry.space_group_name_H-M   'P 1'
#
loop_
_entity.id
_entity.type
_entity.pdbx_description
1 polymer ?
#
loop_
_entity_poly.entity_id
_entity_poly.type
_entity_poly.pdbx_seq_one_letter_code
_entity_poly.pdbx_strand_id
1 'polypeptide(L)'
;MLQRKKQRISRECTENLELDLFDGLPDDLVISIISKLASSASSPPDFINIFLTCKRLNRLAVHPLVLSKVCFKAFAVKARNWCDPVHRFLKQCVKAGNVEASYTLGMIRFYCLQNRGSGASLMAKAAIKSHAPSLYSLAVIQFNGSGGSKNDKDLSAGVALCARAALLGHVDALRELGHCLQDGYGIRQHRAEGRRLLVQANARELASSLNALVKRKASQQHHRRLNYQHYSLKTGPGCPLLSDFGCNVPTPEVHPVNVFLKEWFESGVGELAQGLRLCSHKGCGRPETRTHEFRRCSVCGTVNYCSRACQALDWKLKHKVKCRPNEQWLEDGNGVGEIEGVVEAEELAV
;
A
#
# COMPACT_ATOMS: atom_id res chain seq x y z
N MET A 1 40.52 50.68 -39.33
CA MET A 1 40.56 49.21 -39.15
C MET A 1 39.33 48.77 -38.36
N LEU A 2 38.33 48.20 -39.03
CA LEU A 2 37.12 47.62 -38.45
C LEU A 2 36.63 46.57 -39.44
N GLN A 3 37.09 45.32 -39.30
CA GLN A 3 36.62 44.22 -40.16
C GLN A 3 35.59 43.37 -39.42
N ARG A 4 34.33 43.60 -39.80
CA ARG A 4 33.19 42.70 -39.59
C ARG A 4 33.54 41.30 -40.08
N LYS A 5 33.54 40.30 -39.20
CA LYS A 5 33.66 38.90 -39.61
C LYS A 5 32.26 38.37 -40.01
N LYS A 6 32.11 38.14 -41.32
CA LYS A 6 30.93 37.61 -42.01
C LYS A 6 30.36 36.35 -41.36
N GLN A 7 29.03 36.30 -41.25
CA GLN A 7 28.24 35.07 -41.16
C GLN A 7 28.62 34.15 -42.33
N ARG A 8 28.89 32.87 -42.03
CA ARG A 8 29.04 31.82 -43.04
C ARG A 8 27.80 30.94 -43.01
N ILE A 9 26.83 31.29 -43.84
CA ILE A 9 25.78 30.39 -44.30
C ILE A 9 26.38 29.53 -45.43
N SER A 10 25.87 28.30 -45.52
CA SER A 10 26.05 27.25 -46.52
C SER A 10 27.25 26.31 -46.37
N ARG A 11 26.91 25.07 -45.99
CA ARG A 11 27.31 23.89 -46.76
C ARG A 11 26.03 23.33 -47.35
N GLU A 12 25.88 23.48 -48.66
CA GLU A 12 25.03 22.57 -49.43
C GLU A 12 25.68 21.19 -49.36
N CYS A 13 24.90 20.22 -48.88
CA CYS A 13 25.19 18.81 -49.06
C CYS A 13 23.87 18.17 -49.48
N THR A 14 23.67 18.09 -50.79
CA THR A 14 22.64 17.27 -51.41
C THR A 14 23.10 15.82 -51.36
N GLU A 15 22.73 15.13 -50.29
CA GLU A 15 22.49 13.68 -50.27
C GLU A 15 21.25 13.48 -49.38
N ASN A 16 20.29 12.68 -49.83
CA ASN A 16 19.07 12.34 -49.10
C ASN A 16 19.40 11.53 -47.84
N LEU A 17 20.02 12.16 -46.84
CA LEU A 17 19.95 11.69 -45.47
C LEU A 17 18.51 11.96 -45.04
N GLU A 18 17.70 10.91 -44.92
CA GLU A 18 16.58 10.92 -43.99
C GLU A 18 17.13 11.38 -42.65
N LEU A 19 17.06 12.68 -42.37
CA LEU A 19 17.37 13.23 -41.07
C LEU A 19 16.40 12.51 -40.14
N ASP A 20 16.93 11.66 -39.26
CA ASP A 20 16.12 11.04 -38.22
C ASP A 20 15.50 12.19 -37.42
N LEU A 21 14.22 12.46 -37.70
CA LEU A 21 13.47 13.56 -37.13
C LEU A 21 13.49 13.49 -35.59
N PHE A 22 13.70 12.30 -35.05
CA PHE A 22 13.90 12.08 -33.64
C PHE A 22 15.19 12.70 -33.12
N ASP A 23 16.32 12.53 -33.81
CA ASP A 23 17.63 13.08 -33.41
C ASP A 23 17.68 14.60 -33.43
N GLY A 24 16.82 15.24 -34.24
CA GLY A 24 16.64 16.70 -34.26
C GLY A 24 15.85 17.27 -33.07
N LEU A 25 15.14 16.44 -32.29
CA LEU A 25 14.35 16.92 -31.16
C LEU A 25 15.25 17.43 -30.02
N PRO A 26 14.89 18.53 -29.35
CA PRO A 26 15.52 18.92 -28.08
C PRO A 26 15.34 17.89 -26.95
N ASP A 27 16.38 17.67 -26.14
CA ASP A 27 16.36 16.68 -25.05
C ASP A 27 15.33 16.99 -23.96
N ASP A 28 15.01 18.26 -23.72
CA ASP A 28 13.97 18.71 -22.79
C ASP A 28 12.56 18.30 -23.24
N LEU A 29 12.25 18.38 -24.54
CA LEU A 29 11.00 17.87 -25.09
C LEU A 29 10.91 16.36 -24.92
N VAL A 30 11.99 15.64 -25.21
CA VAL A 30 12.04 14.17 -25.04
C VAL A 30 11.88 13.80 -23.56
N ILE A 31 12.54 14.51 -22.63
CA ILE A 31 12.37 14.33 -21.18
C ILE A 31 10.91 14.57 -20.75
N SER A 32 10.25 15.59 -21.30
CA SER A 32 8.84 15.88 -21.01
C SER A 32 7.93 14.74 -21.45
N ILE A 33 8.14 14.23 -22.67
CA ILE A 33 7.39 13.09 -23.22
C ILE A 33 7.61 11.84 -22.36
N ILE A 34 8.86 11.49 -22.06
CA ILE A 34 9.19 10.33 -21.22
C ILE A 34 8.58 10.49 -19.82
N SER A 35 8.62 11.70 -19.23
CA SER A 35 8.02 11.97 -17.92
C SER A 35 6.51 11.70 -17.94
N LYS A 36 5.82 12.07 -19.03
CA LYS A 36 4.39 11.79 -19.19
C LYS A 36 4.15 10.28 -19.28
N LEU A 37 4.90 9.57 -20.12
CA LEU A 37 4.81 8.11 -20.26
C LEU A 37 5.07 7.39 -18.94
N ALA A 38 6.12 7.79 -18.21
CA ALA A 38 6.47 7.24 -16.90
C ALA A 38 5.35 7.43 -15.86
N SER A 39 4.67 8.59 -15.91
CA SER A 39 3.55 8.91 -15.01
C SER A 39 2.26 8.15 -15.33
N SER A 40 2.10 7.71 -16.59
CA SER A 40 0.91 6.98 -17.05
C SER A 40 1.15 5.49 -17.29
N ALA A 41 2.34 4.97 -16.99
CA ALA A 41 2.67 3.56 -17.15
C ALA A 41 1.67 2.67 -16.39
N SER A 42 1.20 1.62 -17.05
CA SER A 42 0.26 0.65 -16.49
C SER A 42 0.97 -0.56 -15.90
N SER A 43 2.22 -0.80 -16.32
CA SER A 43 3.04 -1.92 -15.90
C SER A 43 4.55 -1.57 -15.96
N PRO A 44 5.45 -2.37 -15.35
CA PRO A 44 6.90 -2.13 -15.46
C PRO A 44 7.43 -2.13 -16.91
N PRO A 45 7.02 -3.06 -17.82
CA PRO A 45 7.44 -3.02 -19.22
C PRO A 45 7.17 -1.69 -19.93
N ASP A 46 6.05 -1.04 -19.66
CA ASP A 46 5.67 0.24 -20.31
C ASP A 46 6.73 1.33 -20.12
N PHE A 47 7.49 1.28 -19.01
CA PHE A 47 8.60 2.18 -18.77
C PHE A 47 9.96 1.55 -19.09
N ILE A 48 10.14 0.26 -18.79
CA ILE A 48 11.43 -0.44 -18.98
C ILE A 48 11.83 -0.47 -20.47
N ASN A 49 10.87 -0.60 -21.37
CA ASN A 49 11.12 -0.64 -22.81
C ASN A 49 11.82 0.61 -23.35
N ILE A 50 11.66 1.76 -22.68
CA ILE A 50 12.34 3.02 -23.03
C ILE A 50 13.87 2.86 -22.93
N PHE A 51 14.36 2.13 -21.92
CA PHE A 51 15.79 1.87 -21.75
C PHE A 51 16.36 0.96 -22.84
N LEU A 52 15.52 0.12 -23.45
CA LEU A 52 15.91 -0.86 -24.46
C LEU A 52 15.83 -0.30 -25.89
N THR A 53 15.14 0.82 -26.09
CA THR A 53 14.86 1.34 -27.44
C THR A 53 16.11 1.92 -28.10
N CYS A 54 16.78 2.88 -27.46
CA CYS A 54 18.02 3.45 -27.99
C CYS A 54 18.88 4.09 -26.89
N LYS A 55 20.17 4.35 -27.20
CA LYS A 55 21.12 4.94 -26.24
C LYS A 55 20.66 6.31 -25.71
N ARG A 56 20.04 7.12 -26.58
CA ARG A 56 19.56 8.46 -26.23
C ARG A 56 18.40 8.38 -25.24
N LEU A 57 17.38 7.56 -25.53
CA LEU A 57 16.25 7.33 -24.62
C LEU A 57 16.69 6.71 -23.30
N ASN A 58 17.63 5.76 -23.33
CA ASN A 58 18.22 5.18 -22.11
C ASN A 58 18.83 6.25 -21.20
N ARG A 59 19.64 7.16 -21.78
CA ARG A 59 20.24 8.29 -21.05
C ARG A 59 19.19 9.27 -20.51
N LEU A 60 18.17 9.60 -21.30
CA LEU A 60 17.15 10.58 -20.90
C LEU A 60 16.14 10.00 -19.90
N ALA A 61 15.88 8.69 -19.93
CA ALA A 61 14.97 8.02 -19.01
C ALA A 61 15.49 7.98 -17.56
N VAL A 62 16.82 8.03 -17.36
CA VAL A 62 17.42 8.16 -16.01
C VAL A 62 17.50 9.62 -15.52
N HIS A 63 16.99 10.60 -16.29
CA HIS A 63 17.00 12.00 -15.87
C HIS A 63 16.16 12.19 -14.59
N PRO A 64 16.62 12.98 -13.60
CA PRO A 64 15.90 13.15 -12.33
C PRO A 64 14.44 13.58 -12.47
N LEU A 65 14.12 14.43 -13.46
CA LEU A 65 12.73 14.82 -13.73
C LEU A 65 11.85 13.63 -14.11
N VAL A 66 12.33 12.75 -15.00
CA VAL A 66 11.61 11.52 -15.37
C VAL A 66 11.43 10.62 -14.16
N LEU A 67 12.53 10.31 -13.46
CA LEU A 67 12.52 9.40 -12.32
C LEU A 67 11.62 9.89 -11.18
N SER A 68 11.51 11.21 -10.99
CA SER A 68 10.61 11.82 -10.00
C SER A 68 9.11 11.60 -10.31
N LYS A 69 8.77 11.31 -11.58
CA LYS A 69 7.40 11.17 -12.10
C LYS A 69 6.97 9.73 -12.38
N VAL A 70 7.89 8.76 -12.30
CA VAL A 70 7.57 7.33 -12.49
C VAL A 70 6.45 6.92 -11.52
N CYS A 71 5.36 6.37 -12.06
CA CYS A 71 4.23 5.95 -11.24
C CYS A 71 4.48 4.62 -10.52
N PHE A 72 3.70 4.36 -9.46
CA PHE A 72 3.83 3.15 -8.65
C PHE A 72 3.60 1.84 -9.42
N LYS A 73 2.82 1.86 -10.52
CA LYS A 73 2.56 0.68 -11.37
C LYS A 73 3.81 0.23 -12.12
N ALA A 74 4.71 1.15 -12.47
CA ALA A 74 6.01 0.81 -13.03
C ALA A 74 6.92 0.10 -12.01
N PHE A 75 6.61 0.17 -10.71
CA PHE A 75 7.32 -0.55 -9.65
C PHE A 75 6.70 -1.92 -9.31
N ALA A 76 5.69 -2.38 -10.06
CA ALA A 76 5.04 -3.68 -9.86
C ALA A 76 5.90 -4.88 -10.30
N VAL A 77 7.11 -4.96 -9.76
CA VAL A 77 8.04 -6.07 -9.97
C VAL A 77 7.60 -7.26 -9.12
N LYS A 78 7.71 -8.48 -9.65
CA LYS A 78 7.43 -9.71 -8.91
C LYS A 78 8.56 -10.03 -7.94
N ALA A 79 8.26 -10.67 -6.81
CA ALA A 79 9.29 -11.01 -5.81
C ALA A 79 10.44 -11.86 -6.39
N ARG A 80 10.11 -12.86 -7.20
CA ARG A 80 11.10 -13.72 -7.91
C ARG A 80 12.02 -12.96 -8.90
N ASN A 81 11.62 -11.77 -9.32
CA ASN A 81 12.38 -10.92 -10.24
C ASN A 81 13.14 -9.80 -9.49
N TRP A 82 13.17 -9.84 -8.16
CA TRP A 82 13.93 -8.87 -7.37
C TRP A 82 15.43 -9.08 -7.57
N CYS A 83 16.12 -8.06 -8.05
CA CYS A 83 17.55 -8.11 -8.35
C CYS A 83 18.21 -6.73 -8.15
N ASP A 84 19.54 -6.70 -8.14
CA ASP A 84 20.32 -5.47 -7.92
C ASP A 84 19.96 -4.32 -8.88
N PRO A 85 19.73 -4.54 -10.19
CA PRO A 85 19.24 -3.49 -11.09
C PRO A 85 17.91 -2.87 -10.65
N VAL A 86 16.93 -3.69 -10.21
CA VAL A 86 15.63 -3.22 -9.73
C VAL A 86 15.80 -2.41 -8.45
N HIS A 87 16.63 -2.90 -7.51
CA HIS A 87 16.93 -2.19 -6.27
C HIS A 87 17.61 -0.84 -6.55
N ARG A 88 18.58 -0.81 -7.45
CA ARG A 88 19.30 0.39 -7.87
C ARG A 88 18.35 1.39 -8.54
N PHE A 89 17.47 0.93 -9.41
CA PHE A 89 16.46 1.76 -10.07
C PHE A 89 15.52 2.44 -9.06
N LEU A 90 14.99 1.68 -8.09
CA LEU A 90 14.19 2.25 -7.00
C LEU A 90 14.99 3.28 -6.18
N LYS A 91 16.26 2.99 -5.86
CA LYS A 91 17.14 3.94 -5.16
C LYS A 91 17.34 5.23 -5.96
N GLN A 92 17.51 5.15 -7.29
CA GLN A 92 17.62 6.34 -8.14
C GLN A 92 16.33 7.16 -8.14
N CYS A 93 15.16 6.51 -8.21
CA CYS A 93 13.87 7.19 -8.09
C CYS A 93 13.71 7.89 -6.73
N VAL A 94 14.13 7.24 -5.63
CA VAL A 94 14.15 7.84 -4.29
C VAL A 94 15.07 9.05 -4.22
N LYS A 95 16.25 8.99 -4.85
CA LYS A 95 17.20 10.11 -4.94
C LYS A 95 16.62 11.27 -5.74
N ALA A 96 15.89 10.98 -6.82
CA ALA A 96 15.14 11.95 -7.61
C ALA A 96 13.89 12.51 -6.90
N GLY A 97 13.59 12.05 -5.68
CA GLY A 97 12.49 12.58 -4.87
C GLY A 97 11.12 11.95 -5.15
N ASN A 98 11.08 10.82 -5.86
CA ASN A 98 9.87 10.06 -6.14
C ASN A 98 9.24 9.52 -4.85
N VAL A 99 7.99 9.89 -4.60
CA VAL A 99 7.23 9.55 -3.39
C VAL A 99 6.86 8.07 -3.37
N GLU A 100 6.38 7.55 -4.49
CA GLU A 100 5.96 6.15 -4.63
C GLU A 100 7.14 5.19 -4.52
N ALA A 101 8.30 5.55 -5.06
CA ALA A 101 9.53 4.78 -4.89
C ALA A 101 9.99 4.78 -3.43
N SER A 102 9.85 5.91 -2.73
CA SER A 102 10.20 6.01 -1.30
C SER A 102 9.30 5.12 -0.46
N TYR A 103 8.00 5.13 -0.72
CA TYR A 103 7.06 4.20 -0.07
C TYR A 103 7.36 2.73 -0.41
N THR A 104 7.50 2.41 -1.70
CA THR A 104 7.71 1.03 -2.17
C THR A 104 9.00 0.43 -1.62
N LEU A 105 10.13 1.14 -1.77
CA LEU A 105 11.41 0.68 -1.23
C LEU A 105 11.41 0.68 0.31
N GLY A 106 10.67 1.61 0.94
CA GLY A 106 10.50 1.66 2.39
C GLY A 106 9.83 0.40 2.94
N MET A 107 8.69 0.00 2.36
CA MET A 107 7.97 -1.22 2.73
C MET A 107 8.82 -2.48 2.51
N ILE A 108 9.52 -2.58 1.37
CA ILE A 108 10.41 -3.72 1.08
C ILE A 108 11.57 -3.78 2.08
N ARG A 109 12.24 -2.66 2.36
CA ARG A 109 13.33 -2.63 3.34
C ARG A 109 12.86 -2.99 4.74
N PHE A 110 11.67 -2.51 5.12
CA PHE A 110 11.11 -2.74 6.44
C PHE A 110 10.77 -4.21 6.67
N TYR A 111 10.01 -4.81 5.75
CA TYR A 111 9.48 -6.17 5.94
C TYR A 111 10.37 -7.26 5.34
N CYS A 112 10.94 -7.07 4.15
CA CYS A 112 11.64 -8.13 3.43
C CYS A 112 13.14 -8.17 3.72
N LEU A 113 13.80 -7.01 3.79
CA LEU A 113 15.27 -6.91 3.87
C LEU A 113 15.79 -6.69 5.30
N GLN A 114 14.91 -6.82 6.30
CA GLN A 114 15.22 -6.64 7.73
C GLN A 114 15.89 -5.30 8.09
N ASN A 115 15.81 -4.29 7.22
CA ASN A 115 16.38 -2.97 7.44
C ASN A 115 15.26 -1.99 7.85
N ARG A 116 14.72 -2.23 9.05
CA ARG A 116 13.54 -1.54 9.58
C ARG A 116 13.75 -0.04 9.73
N GLY A 117 14.89 0.39 10.26
CA GLY A 117 15.21 1.81 10.43
C GLY A 117 15.23 2.56 9.10
N SER A 118 15.93 2.02 8.09
CA SER A 118 15.92 2.62 6.75
C SER A 118 14.54 2.55 6.10
N GLY A 119 13.81 1.45 6.27
CA GLY A 119 12.47 1.28 5.72
C GLY A 119 11.49 2.32 6.26
N ALA A 120 11.46 2.49 7.59
CA ALA A 120 10.65 3.49 8.28
C ALA A 120 11.04 4.91 7.86
N SER A 121 12.33 5.22 7.73
CA SER A 121 12.82 6.52 7.25
C SER A 121 12.34 6.85 5.83
N LEU A 122 12.37 5.88 4.91
CA LEU A 122 11.88 6.07 3.54
C LEU A 122 10.36 6.25 3.49
N MET A 123 9.61 5.49 4.29
CA MET A 123 8.17 5.70 4.45
C MET A 123 7.88 7.09 5.04
N ALA A 124 8.63 7.53 6.05
CA ALA A 124 8.50 8.86 6.63
C ALA A 124 8.75 9.95 5.58
N LYS A 125 9.76 9.79 4.72
CA LYS A 125 10.02 10.71 3.59
C LYS A 125 8.81 10.82 2.64
N ALA A 126 8.15 9.71 2.33
CA ALA A 126 6.92 9.73 1.53
C ALA A 126 5.75 10.38 2.30
N ALA A 127 5.61 10.07 3.59
CA ALA A 127 4.55 10.58 4.45
C ALA A 127 4.63 12.10 4.67
N ILE A 128 5.84 12.66 4.79
CA ILE A 128 6.06 14.12 4.86
C ILE A 128 5.47 14.81 3.62
N LYS A 129 5.58 14.19 2.44
CA LYS A 129 4.98 14.64 1.18
C LYS A 129 3.50 14.26 1.04
N SER A 130 2.81 13.97 2.15
CA SER A 130 1.38 13.63 2.20
C SER A 130 1.01 12.39 1.38
N HIS A 131 1.89 11.38 1.36
CA HIS A 131 1.56 10.07 0.78
C HIS A 131 0.69 9.27 1.74
N ALA A 132 -0.60 9.15 1.41
CA ALA A 132 -1.59 8.54 2.30
C ALA A 132 -1.32 7.04 2.61
N PRO A 133 -0.92 6.19 1.64
CA PRO A 133 -0.54 4.80 1.94
C PRO A 133 0.66 4.68 2.87
N SER A 134 1.65 5.57 2.75
CA SER A 134 2.81 5.60 3.64
C SER A 134 2.42 6.03 5.06
N LEU A 135 1.63 7.10 5.19
CA LEU A 135 1.08 7.54 6.48
C LEU A 135 0.32 6.40 7.17
N TYR A 136 -0.53 5.69 6.44
CA TYR A 136 -1.28 4.56 6.99
C TYR A 136 -0.36 3.38 7.38
N SER A 137 0.66 3.09 6.58
CA SER A 137 1.62 2.02 6.89
C SER A 137 2.42 2.33 8.15
N LEU A 138 2.86 3.58 8.32
CA LEU A 138 3.50 4.04 9.55
C LEU A 138 2.53 3.97 10.73
N ALA A 139 1.25 4.33 10.56
CA ALA A 139 0.26 4.20 11.62
C ALA A 139 0.12 2.75 12.11
N VAL A 140 0.05 1.79 11.19
CA VAL A 140 0.01 0.36 11.52
C VAL A 140 1.27 -0.09 12.27
N ILE A 141 2.44 0.40 11.86
CA ILE A 141 3.69 0.14 12.58
C ILE A 141 3.63 0.72 14.00
N GLN A 142 3.09 1.92 14.19
CA GLN A 142 2.97 2.53 15.53
C GLN A 142 1.99 1.78 16.44
N PHE A 143 0.89 1.25 15.90
CA PHE A 143 -0.06 0.45 16.67
C PHE A 143 0.48 -0.92 17.08
N ASN A 144 1.36 -1.51 16.27
CA ASN A 144 1.90 -2.85 16.48
C ASN A 144 3.29 -2.84 17.16
N GLY A 145 4.01 -1.73 17.05
CA GLY A 145 5.42 -1.57 17.40
C GLY A 145 6.33 -1.92 16.21
N SER A 146 7.55 -1.40 16.19
CA SER A 146 8.53 -1.62 15.09
C SER A 146 9.24 -2.97 15.12
N GLY A 147 8.76 -3.93 15.91
CA GLY A 147 9.36 -5.27 16.03
C GLY A 147 10.58 -5.37 16.96
N GLY A 148 10.90 -4.31 17.72
CA GLY A 148 11.85 -4.38 18.83
C GLY A 148 11.18 -4.97 20.07
N SER A 149 10.70 -4.12 20.96
CA SER A 149 9.99 -4.52 22.18
C SER A 149 8.47 -4.33 22.08
N LYS A 150 7.69 -4.95 22.98
CA LYS A 150 6.23 -4.72 23.08
C LYS A 150 5.90 -3.27 23.47
N ASN A 151 6.86 -2.56 24.06
CA ASN A 151 6.72 -1.19 24.55
C ASN A 151 6.98 -0.14 23.45
N ASP A 152 7.40 -0.56 22.25
CA ASP A 152 7.67 0.33 21.11
C ASP A 152 6.39 0.87 20.44
N LYS A 153 5.21 0.65 21.05
CA LYS A 153 3.93 1.10 20.51
C LYS A 153 3.69 2.55 20.90
N ASP A 154 3.41 3.39 19.91
CA ASP A 154 2.93 4.75 20.14
C ASP A 154 1.52 4.89 19.53
N LEU A 155 0.52 4.56 20.34
CA LEU A 155 -0.87 4.56 19.86
C LEU A 155 -1.33 5.96 19.47
N SER A 156 -0.89 6.99 20.19
CA SER A 156 -1.23 8.39 19.91
C SER A 156 -0.65 8.84 18.57
N ALA A 157 0.63 8.52 18.30
CA ALA A 157 1.24 8.77 16.99
C ALA A 157 0.55 7.96 15.88
N GLY A 158 0.17 6.72 16.16
CA GLY A 158 -0.62 5.89 15.24
C GLY A 158 -1.94 6.55 14.86
N VAL A 159 -2.71 7.05 15.84
CA VAL A 159 -3.96 7.78 15.61
C VAL A 159 -3.72 9.05 14.79
N ALA A 160 -2.69 9.84 15.11
CA ALA A 160 -2.37 11.07 14.38
C ALA A 160 -2.03 10.79 12.90
N LEU A 161 -1.24 9.75 12.64
CA LEU A 161 -0.91 9.31 11.28
C LEU A 161 -2.15 8.80 10.53
N CYS A 162 -3.02 8.04 11.20
CA CYS A 162 -4.31 7.60 10.65
C CYS A 162 -5.22 8.78 10.30
N ALA A 163 -5.34 9.77 11.18
CA ALA A 163 -6.13 10.96 10.93
C ALA A 163 -5.62 11.75 9.72
N ARG A 164 -4.29 11.92 9.60
CA ARG A 164 -3.68 12.58 8.44
C ARG A 164 -3.91 11.80 7.14
N ALA A 165 -3.77 10.47 7.16
CA ALA A 165 -4.07 9.62 6.00
C ALA A 165 -5.55 9.65 5.62
N ALA A 166 -6.46 9.65 6.61
CA ALA A 166 -7.90 9.72 6.42
C ALA A 166 -8.36 11.05 5.78
N LEU A 167 -7.74 12.16 6.20
CA LEU A 167 -7.93 13.49 5.61
C LEU A 167 -7.55 13.51 4.12
N LEU A 168 -6.50 12.78 3.75
CA LEU A 168 -6.04 12.61 2.36
C LEU A 168 -6.87 11.56 1.58
N GLY A 169 -7.96 11.05 2.15
CA GLY A 169 -8.87 10.12 1.48
C GLY A 169 -8.55 8.63 1.65
N HIS A 170 -7.57 8.26 2.47
CA HIS A 170 -7.23 6.85 2.71
C HIS A 170 -8.33 6.13 3.51
N VAL A 171 -9.11 5.29 2.83
CA VAL A 171 -10.32 4.65 3.39
C VAL A 171 -10.00 3.74 4.58
N ASP A 172 -8.92 2.96 4.49
CA ASP A 172 -8.55 2.06 5.60
C ASP A 172 -8.07 2.84 6.84
N ALA A 173 -7.46 4.01 6.63
CA ALA A 173 -7.02 4.84 7.75
C ALA A 173 -8.22 5.51 8.44
N LEU A 174 -9.22 5.93 7.66
CA LEU A 174 -10.49 6.44 8.16
C LEU A 174 -11.22 5.38 8.99
N ARG A 175 -11.20 4.13 8.52
CA ARG A 175 -11.78 2.99 9.25
C ARG A 175 -11.05 2.72 10.56
N GLU A 176 -9.71 2.69 10.55
CA GLU A 176 -8.93 2.57 11.78
C GLU A 176 -9.25 3.68 12.77
N LEU A 177 -9.31 4.94 12.32
CA LEU A 177 -9.63 6.08 13.18
C LEU A 177 -11.02 5.93 13.82
N GLY A 178 -12.01 5.46 13.06
CA GLY A 178 -13.35 5.16 13.57
C GLY A 178 -13.35 4.09 14.65
N HIS A 179 -12.51 3.05 14.54
CA HIS A 179 -12.32 2.06 15.59
C HIS A 179 -11.57 2.63 16.80
N CYS A 180 -10.53 3.44 16.59
CA CYS A 180 -9.78 4.07 17.68
C CYS A 180 -10.68 4.95 18.55
N LEU A 181 -11.56 5.75 17.95
CA LEU A 181 -12.54 6.58 18.67
C LEU A 181 -13.61 5.74 19.39
N GLN A 182 -14.04 4.61 18.82
CA GLN A 182 -15.01 3.73 19.49
C GLN A 182 -14.42 3.02 20.70
N ASP A 183 -13.18 2.54 20.57
CA ASP A 183 -12.54 1.71 21.60
C ASP A 183 -11.77 2.57 22.62
N GLY A 184 -11.52 3.86 22.34
CA GLY A 184 -10.63 4.70 23.13
C GLY A 184 -9.14 4.33 22.94
N TYR A 185 -8.78 3.80 21.76
CA TYR A 185 -7.46 3.22 21.49
C TYR A 185 -6.49 4.31 20.99
N GLY A 186 -5.61 4.79 21.87
CA GLY A 186 -4.65 5.87 21.55
C GLY A 186 -5.26 7.27 21.44
N ILE A 187 -6.56 7.40 21.74
CA ILE A 187 -7.30 8.66 21.72
C ILE A 187 -8.49 8.56 22.68
N ARG A 188 -8.98 9.70 23.18
CA ARG A 188 -10.19 9.75 24.03
C ARG A 188 -11.38 9.12 23.29
N GLN A 189 -12.07 8.21 23.97
CA GLN A 189 -13.25 7.54 23.41
C GLN A 189 -14.33 8.55 23.04
N HIS A 190 -14.86 8.43 21.82
CA HIS A 190 -15.99 9.20 21.32
C HIS A 190 -16.81 8.33 20.34
N ARG A 191 -17.66 7.47 20.90
CA ARG A 191 -18.38 6.41 20.16
C ARG A 191 -19.24 6.92 19.00
N ALA A 192 -19.91 8.07 19.16
CA ALA A 192 -20.77 8.64 18.12
C ALA A 192 -19.96 9.01 16.86
N GLU A 193 -18.92 9.82 17.02
CA GLU A 193 -17.99 10.17 15.93
C GLU A 193 -17.30 8.92 15.35
N GLY A 194 -16.85 7.98 16.19
CA GLY A 194 -16.23 6.75 15.68
C GLY A 194 -17.17 5.96 14.76
N ARG A 195 -18.45 5.81 15.12
CA ARG A 195 -19.48 5.20 14.25
C ARG A 195 -19.68 5.99 12.97
N ARG A 196 -19.74 7.32 13.05
CA ARG A 196 -19.87 8.20 11.89
C ARG A 196 -18.72 7.99 10.89
N LEU A 197 -17.48 7.93 11.36
CA LEU A 197 -16.31 7.69 10.49
C LEU A 197 -16.35 6.29 9.85
N LEU A 198 -16.83 5.26 10.56
CA LEU A 198 -17.00 3.92 9.97
C LEU A 198 -18.03 3.92 8.83
N VAL A 199 -19.16 4.59 9.02
CA VAL A 199 -20.17 4.76 7.95
C VAL A 199 -19.57 5.52 6.77
N GLN A 200 -18.82 6.60 7.03
CA GLN A 200 -18.13 7.36 6.00
C GLN A 200 -17.09 6.52 5.24
N ALA A 201 -16.33 5.66 5.92
CA ALA A 201 -15.39 4.75 5.28
C ALA A 201 -16.09 3.78 4.32
N ASN A 202 -17.22 3.20 4.74
CA ASN A 202 -18.01 2.31 3.89
C ASN A 202 -18.60 3.05 2.68
N ALA A 203 -19.09 4.28 2.85
CA ALA A 203 -19.60 5.10 1.76
C ALA A 203 -18.50 5.46 0.75
N ARG A 204 -17.29 5.83 1.20
CA ARG A 204 -16.14 6.13 0.32
C ARG A 204 -15.65 4.89 -0.43
N GLU A 205 -15.65 3.73 0.22
CA GLU A 205 -15.31 2.45 -0.40
C GLU A 205 -16.30 2.13 -1.53
N LEU A 206 -17.60 2.24 -1.26
CA LEU A 206 -18.66 2.02 -2.25
C LEU A 206 -18.50 2.96 -3.45
N ALA A 207 -18.35 4.27 -3.19
CA ALA A 207 -18.18 5.26 -4.25
C ALA A 207 -16.95 4.97 -5.13
N SER A 208 -15.83 4.58 -4.52
CA SER A 208 -14.59 4.24 -5.25
C SER A 208 -14.80 3.06 -6.20
N SER A 209 -15.49 2.02 -5.72
CA SER A 209 -15.75 0.82 -6.51
C SER A 209 -16.79 1.04 -7.61
N LEU A 210 -17.82 1.86 -7.37
CA LEU A 210 -18.77 2.26 -8.42
C LEU A 210 -18.08 3.08 -9.52
N ASN A 211 -17.22 4.03 -9.15
CA ASN A 211 -16.43 4.80 -10.11
C ASN A 211 -15.51 3.90 -10.96
N ALA A 212 -14.92 2.87 -10.37
CA ALA A 212 -14.12 1.88 -11.11
C ALA A 212 -14.98 1.10 -12.12
N LEU A 213 -16.21 0.73 -11.77
CA LEU A 213 -17.15 0.07 -12.69
C LEU A 213 -17.56 0.98 -13.85
N VAL A 214 -17.87 2.24 -13.59
CA VAL A 214 -18.23 3.22 -14.62
C VAL A 214 -17.06 3.41 -15.61
N LYS A 215 -15.84 3.57 -15.11
CA LYS A 215 -14.64 3.68 -15.97
C LYS A 215 -14.44 2.45 -16.85
N ARG A 216 -14.61 1.23 -16.30
CA ARG A 216 -14.53 -0.02 -17.08
C ARG A 216 -15.57 -0.06 -18.19
N LYS A 217 -16.81 0.34 -17.91
CA LYS A 217 -17.88 0.41 -18.92
C LYS A 217 -17.59 1.43 -20.01
N ALA A 218 -17.06 2.62 -19.67
CA ALA A 218 -16.67 3.63 -20.64
C ALA A 218 -15.54 3.14 -21.58
N SER A 219 -14.52 2.45 -21.03
CA SER A 219 -13.46 1.84 -21.85
C SER A 219 -13.97 0.71 -22.75
N GLN A 220 -15.01 -0.01 -22.34
CA GLN A 220 -15.64 -1.08 -23.14
C GLN A 220 -16.57 -0.52 -24.22
N GLN A 221 -17.26 0.60 -23.97
CA GLN A 221 -18.10 1.29 -24.96
C GLN A 221 -17.29 1.89 -26.11
N HIS A 222 -16.06 2.37 -25.86
CA HIS A 222 -15.17 2.80 -26.96
C HIS A 222 -14.76 1.66 -27.89
N HIS A 223 -14.83 0.40 -27.45
CA HIS A 223 -14.58 -0.78 -28.27
C HIS A 223 -15.84 -1.42 -28.87
N ARG A 224 -17.05 -0.91 -28.58
CA ARG A 224 -18.30 -1.41 -29.17
C ARG A 224 -19.28 -0.26 -29.44
N ARG A 225 -19.16 0.37 -30.61
CA ARG A 225 -20.36 0.74 -31.38
C ARG A 225 -20.88 -0.55 -32.02
N LEU A 226 -21.83 -1.18 -31.35
CA LEU A 226 -22.98 -1.92 -31.91
C LEU A 226 -23.65 -2.76 -30.80
N ASN A 227 -24.98 -2.66 -30.79
CA ASN A 227 -25.97 -3.45 -30.06
C ASN A 227 -26.22 -3.13 -28.57
N TYR A 228 -27.29 -2.35 -28.40
CA TYR A 228 -28.20 -2.44 -27.26
C TYR A 228 -28.63 -3.89 -27.05
N GLN A 229 -28.26 -4.47 -25.92
CA GLN A 229 -29.05 -5.52 -25.30
C GLN A 229 -28.73 -5.58 -23.80
N HIS A 230 -29.78 -5.87 -23.05
CA HIS A 230 -29.88 -5.91 -21.60
C HIS A 230 -28.93 -6.97 -21.03
N TYR A 231 -27.87 -6.58 -20.30
CA TYR A 231 -26.92 -7.54 -19.72
C TYR A 231 -27.05 -7.64 -18.20
N SER A 232 -27.59 -8.78 -17.78
CA SER A 232 -27.71 -9.26 -16.41
C SER A 232 -26.33 -9.37 -15.73
N LEU A 233 -26.19 -8.74 -14.57
CA LEU A 233 -24.99 -8.73 -13.74
C LEU A 233 -24.78 -10.13 -13.09
N LYS A 234 -23.87 -10.95 -13.62
CA LYS A 234 -23.40 -12.17 -12.95
C LYS A 234 -21.88 -12.13 -12.67
N THR A 235 -21.59 -12.11 -11.36
CA THR A 235 -20.53 -12.82 -10.62
C THR A 235 -19.06 -12.67 -11.03
N GLY A 236 -18.38 -11.72 -10.39
CA GLY A 236 -16.98 -11.85 -9.96
C GLY A 236 -16.91 -11.88 -8.42
N PRO A 237 -15.76 -12.16 -7.79
CA PRO A 237 -15.63 -12.21 -6.32
C PRO A 237 -15.78 -10.80 -5.74
N GLY A 238 -17.02 -10.41 -5.43
CA GLY A 238 -17.39 -9.09 -4.91
C GLY A 238 -17.43 -9.05 -3.38
N CYS A 239 -17.20 -7.87 -2.82
CA CYS A 239 -17.40 -7.59 -1.40
C CYS A 239 -18.90 -7.64 -1.04
N PRO A 240 -19.30 -8.40 0.00
CA PRO A 240 -20.71 -8.56 0.40
C PRO A 240 -21.21 -7.46 1.35
N LEU A 241 -20.61 -6.27 1.39
CA LEU A 241 -21.10 -5.23 2.31
C LEU A 241 -22.49 -4.70 1.91
N LEU A 242 -22.88 -4.93 0.66
CA LEU A 242 -24.21 -4.63 0.13
C LEU A 242 -24.79 -5.83 -0.65
N SER A 243 -24.27 -7.05 -0.45
CA SER A 243 -24.90 -8.23 -1.07
C SER A 243 -26.36 -8.36 -0.63
N ASP A 244 -26.62 -8.02 0.63
CA ASP A 244 -27.95 -8.01 1.24
C ASP A 244 -28.87 -6.94 0.61
N PHE A 245 -28.29 -5.97 -0.11
CA PHE A 245 -28.96 -4.93 -0.90
C PHE A 245 -28.73 -5.09 -2.42
N GLY A 246 -28.27 -6.25 -2.89
CA GLY A 246 -28.06 -6.54 -4.31
C GLY A 246 -26.86 -5.85 -4.99
N CYS A 247 -25.98 -5.17 -4.25
CA CYS A 247 -24.83 -4.46 -4.83
C CYS A 247 -23.52 -5.22 -4.58
N ASN A 248 -22.95 -5.81 -5.63
CA ASN A 248 -21.61 -6.40 -5.61
C ASN A 248 -20.54 -5.33 -5.87
N VAL A 249 -19.74 -5.04 -4.85
CA VAL A 249 -18.68 -4.02 -4.90
C VAL A 249 -17.35 -4.71 -5.27
N PRO A 250 -16.68 -4.32 -6.38
CA PRO A 250 -15.34 -4.84 -6.70
C PRO A 250 -14.35 -4.67 -5.55
N THR A 251 -13.45 -5.64 -5.40
CA THR A 251 -12.30 -5.51 -4.50
C THR A 251 -11.46 -4.29 -4.85
N PRO A 252 -11.02 -3.50 -3.85
CA PRO A 252 -10.08 -2.41 -4.09
C PRO A 252 -8.81 -2.90 -4.81
N GLU A 253 -8.26 -2.08 -5.71
CA GLU A 253 -6.97 -2.37 -6.33
C GLU A 253 -5.89 -2.42 -5.25
N VAL A 254 -5.20 -3.57 -5.15
CA VAL A 254 -4.15 -3.77 -4.16
C VAL A 254 -2.89 -3.06 -4.64
N HIS A 255 -2.25 -2.29 -3.75
CA HIS A 255 -1.00 -1.63 -4.08
C HIS A 255 0.08 -2.67 -4.45
N PRO A 256 0.85 -2.49 -5.54
CA PRO A 256 1.85 -3.46 -6.01
C PRO A 256 2.84 -3.92 -4.94
N VAL A 257 3.24 -3.02 -4.03
CA VAL A 257 4.13 -3.41 -2.92
C VAL A 257 3.52 -4.46 -2.00
N ASN A 258 2.21 -4.45 -1.75
CA ASN A 258 1.56 -5.47 -0.92
C ASN A 258 1.52 -6.82 -1.64
N VAL A 259 1.36 -6.79 -2.97
CA VAL A 259 1.48 -7.99 -3.81
C VAL A 259 2.91 -8.52 -3.72
N PHE A 260 3.91 -7.66 -3.84
CA PHE A 260 5.32 -8.03 -3.68
C PHE A 260 5.60 -8.66 -2.31
N LEU A 261 5.15 -8.05 -1.21
CA LEU A 261 5.34 -8.60 0.14
C LEU A 261 4.75 -9.99 0.28
N LYS A 262 3.52 -10.17 -0.22
CA LYS A 262 2.85 -11.47 -0.22
C LYS A 262 3.66 -12.49 -1.00
N GLU A 263 4.02 -12.18 -2.25
CA GLU A 263 4.81 -13.07 -3.10
C GLU A 263 6.15 -13.42 -2.44
N TRP A 264 6.83 -12.45 -1.82
CA TRP A 264 8.13 -12.63 -1.17
C TRP A 264 8.11 -13.71 -0.10
N PHE A 265 7.10 -13.71 0.77
CA PHE A 265 6.99 -14.68 1.86
C PHE A 265 6.29 -15.99 1.44
N GLU A 266 5.36 -15.95 0.48
CA GLU A 266 4.71 -17.17 -0.01
C GLU A 266 5.60 -17.99 -0.96
N SER A 267 6.51 -17.36 -1.71
CA SER A 267 7.39 -18.06 -2.66
C SER A 267 8.66 -18.63 -2.04
N GLY A 268 8.87 -18.46 -0.73
CA GLY A 268 10.09 -18.89 -0.04
C GLY A 268 11.34 -18.06 -0.37
N VAL A 269 11.21 -16.93 -1.07
CA VAL A 269 12.35 -16.01 -1.32
C VAL A 269 12.74 -15.28 -0.03
N GLY A 270 11.76 -14.92 0.79
CA GLY A 270 11.96 -14.49 2.16
C GLY A 270 11.53 -15.56 3.14
N GLU A 271 12.45 -16.05 3.95
CA GLU A 271 12.12 -16.91 5.07
C GLU A 271 11.48 -16.09 6.19
N LEU A 272 10.29 -16.54 6.59
CA LEU A 272 9.62 -16.02 7.77
C LEU A 272 10.19 -16.76 8.98
N ALA A 273 10.69 -16.02 9.98
CA ALA A 273 11.25 -16.66 11.17
C ALA A 273 10.20 -17.52 11.88
N GLN A 274 10.67 -18.57 12.56
CA GLN A 274 9.81 -19.57 13.19
C GLN A 274 8.74 -18.92 14.08
N GLY A 275 7.48 -19.29 13.86
CA GLY A 275 6.33 -18.83 14.65
C GLY A 275 5.75 -17.46 14.26
N LEU A 276 6.39 -16.71 13.35
CA LEU A 276 5.81 -15.49 12.79
C LEU A 276 4.76 -15.84 11.73
N ARG A 277 3.74 -14.98 11.59
CA ARG A 277 2.62 -15.20 10.66
C ARG A 277 2.42 -14.03 9.72
N LEU A 278 1.88 -14.29 8.53
CA LEU A 278 1.36 -13.25 7.65
C LEU A 278 0.01 -12.74 8.15
N CYS A 279 -0.32 -11.49 7.81
CA CYS A 279 -1.67 -10.98 7.98
C CYS A 279 -2.67 -11.82 7.15
N SER A 280 -3.77 -12.25 7.77
CA SER A 280 -4.74 -13.16 7.14
C SER A 280 -5.54 -12.53 5.98
N HIS A 281 -5.55 -11.20 5.88
CA HIS A 281 -6.06 -10.50 4.71
C HIS A 281 -5.12 -10.71 3.52
N LYS A 282 -5.58 -11.48 2.52
CA LYS A 282 -4.78 -11.87 1.35
C LYS A 282 -4.23 -10.70 0.51
N GLY A 283 -4.80 -9.50 0.61
CA GLY A 283 -4.30 -8.30 -0.08
C GLY A 283 -3.26 -7.50 0.70
N CYS A 284 -2.90 -7.90 1.92
CA CYS A 284 -1.99 -7.15 2.79
C CYS A 284 -0.51 -7.52 2.57
N GLY A 285 -0.18 -8.81 2.67
CA GLY A 285 1.20 -9.31 2.53
C GLY A 285 2.14 -8.99 3.70
N ARG A 286 1.73 -8.18 4.69
CA ARG A 286 2.59 -7.86 5.84
C ARG A 286 2.83 -9.09 6.73
N PRO A 287 4.10 -9.42 7.05
CA PRO A 287 4.45 -10.38 8.08
C PRO A 287 4.44 -9.74 9.46
N GLU A 288 4.21 -10.55 10.50
CA GLU A 288 4.65 -10.22 11.85
C GLU A 288 6.18 -10.03 11.85
N THR A 289 6.63 -9.06 12.64
CA THR A 289 8.04 -8.81 12.95
C THR A 289 8.44 -9.38 14.31
N ARG A 290 7.46 -9.67 15.16
CA ARG A 290 7.58 -10.38 16.43
C ARG A 290 6.39 -11.31 16.62
N THR A 291 6.58 -12.42 17.34
CA THR A 291 5.50 -13.34 17.68
C THR A 291 4.35 -12.62 18.37
N HIS A 292 3.13 -12.92 17.92
CA HIS A 292 1.88 -12.38 18.48
C HIS A 292 1.81 -10.84 18.41
N GLU A 293 2.44 -10.25 17.40
CA GLU A 293 2.31 -8.82 17.10
C GLU A 293 0.89 -8.49 16.60
N PHE A 294 0.32 -9.36 15.76
CA PHE A 294 -0.97 -9.09 15.13
C PHE A 294 -2.14 -9.52 16.01
N ARG A 295 -3.24 -8.76 15.92
CA ARG A 295 -4.46 -9.05 16.69
C ARG A 295 -5.15 -10.28 16.12
N ARG A 296 -5.52 -11.21 16.99
CA ARG A 296 -6.33 -12.38 16.60
C ARG A 296 -7.81 -12.01 16.49
N CYS A 297 -8.55 -12.75 15.67
CA CYS A 297 -10.01 -12.67 15.70
C CYS A 297 -10.52 -13.09 17.08
N SER A 298 -11.34 -12.25 17.72
CA SER A 298 -11.86 -12.49 19.06
C SER A 298 -12.84 -13.65 19.15
N VAL A 299 -13.41 -14.09 18.01
CA VAL A 299 -14.36 -15.20 17.97
C VAL A 299 -13.62 -16.53 17.80
N CYS A 300 -12.85 -16.68 16.72
CA CYS A 300 -12.23 -17.97 16.40
C CYS A 300 -10.78 -18.12 16.87
N GLY A 301 -10.06 -17.02 17.15
CA GLY A 301 -8.63 -17.06 17.51
C GLY A 301 -7.66 -17.54 16.40
N THR A 302 -8.15 -18.12 15.30
CA THR A 302 -7.31 -18.79 14.28
C THR A 302 -6.62 -17.86 13.29
N VAL A 303 -7.21 -16.70 13.00
CA VAL A 303 -6.66 -15.70 12.07
C VAL A 303 -6.06 -14.51 12.83
N ASN A 304 -5.15 -13.80 12.18
CA ASN A 304 -4.46 -12.64 12.73
C ASN A 304 -4.37 -11.48 11.73
N TYR A 305 -4.55 -10.25 12.22
CA TYR A 305 -4.61 -9.05 11.41
C TYR A 305 -3.68 -7.95 11.92
N CYS A 306 -2.96 -7.33 10.99
CA CYS A 306 -2.11 -6.18 11.32
C CYS A 306 -2.91 -4.91 11.67
N SER A 307 -4.21 -4.87 11.33
CA SER A 307 -5.08 -3.71 11.49
C SER A 307 -6.56 -4.15 11.51
N ARG A 308 -7.45 -3.36 12.13
CA ARG A 308 -8.92 -3.55 12.07
C ARG A 308 -9.46 -3.40 10.66
N ALA A 309 -8.84 -2.62 9.79
CA ALA A 309 -9.21 -2.45 8.40
C ALA A 309 -8.91 -3.73 7.61
N CYS A 310 -7.74 -4.36 7.84
CA CYS A 310 -7.47 -5.69 7.29
C CYS A 310 -8.48 -6.73 7.79
N GLN A 311 -8.82 -6.70 9.09
CA GLN A 311 -9.87 -7.57 9.64
C GLN A 311 -11.21 -7.34 8.94
N ALA A 312 -11.63 -6.08 8.78
CA ALA A 312 -12.90 -5.73 8.14
C ALA A 312 -12.94 -6.15 6.66
N LEU A 313 -11.85 -5.96 5.91
CA LEU A 313 -11.76 -6.41 4.51
C LEU A 313 -11.82 -7.94 4.40
N ASP A 314 -11.10 -8.65 5.26
CA ASP A 314 -11.11 -10.12 5.26
C ASP A 314 -12.45 -10.71 5.72
N TRP A 315 -13.07 -10.08 6.73
CA TRP A 315 -14.41 -10.39 7.23
C TRP A 315 -15.44 -10.35 6.11
N LYS A 316 -15.44 -9.27 5.34
CA LYS A 316 -16.27 -9.11 4.14
C LYS A 316 -15.97 -10.22 3.13
N LEU A 317 -14.71 -10.45 2.76
CA LEU A 317 -14.39 -11.29 1.61
C LEU A 317 -14.56 -12.79 1.84
N LYS A 318 -14.21 -13.31 3.02
CA LYS A 318 -14.21 -14.76 3.26
C LYS A 318 -14.39 -15.18 4.71
N HIS A 319 -13.95 -14.37 5.66
CA HIS A 319 -13.82 -14.83 7.04
C HIS A 319 -15.18 -15.00 7.72
N LYS A 320 -16.17 -14.12 7.45
CA LYS A 320 -17.51 -14.19 8.06
C LYS A 320 -18.17 -15.56 7.95
N VAL A 321 -17.98 -16.26 6.82
CA VAL A 321 -18.58 -17.58 6.55
C VAL A 321 -17.85 -18.72 7.27
N LYS A 322 -16.56 -18.56 7.55
CA LYS A 322 -15.70 -19.60 8.12
C LYS A 322 -15.45 -19.45 9.63
N CYS A 323 -15.81 -18.31 10.20
CA CYS A 323 -15.57 -17.99 11.60
C CYS A 323 -16.45 -18.86 12.51
N ARG A 324 -15.83 -19.64 13.40
CA ARG A 324 -16.51 -20.39 14.46
C ARG A 324 -15.73 -20.24 15.77
N PRO A 325 -16.40 -20.20 16.94
CA PRO A 325 -15.72 -20.24 18.22
C PRO A 325 -14.78 -21.43 18.30
N ASN A 326 -13.59 -21.24 18.86
CA ASN A 326 -12.64 -22.33 19.04
C ASN A 326 -13.00 -23.10 20.31
N GLU A 327 -13.36 -24.38 20.19
CA GLU A 327 -13.85 -25.23 21.29
C GLU A 327 -12.81 -25.41 22.42
N GLN A 328 -11.52 -25.25 22.11
CA GLN A 328 -10.41 -25.28 23.07
C GLN A 328 -10.43 -24.16 24.13
N TRP A 329 -11.27 -23.12 24.00
CA TRP A 329 -11.40 -22.07 25.03
C TRP A 329 -12.38 -22.43 26.14
N LEU A 330 -13.11 -23.56 26.02
CA LEU A 330 -14.09 -24.01 27.00
C LEU A 330 -13.46 -24.86 28.12
N GLU A 331 -12.23 -25.35 27.96
CA GLU A 331 -11.58 -26.22 28.96
C GLU A 331 -10.70 -25.45 29.97
N ASP A 332 -10.21 -24.26 29.62
CA ASP A 332 -9.34 -23.44 30.50
C ASP A 332 -10.13 -22.54 31.49
N GLY A 333 -11.46 -22.65 31.54
CA GLY A 333 -12.34 -21.82 32.37
C GLY A 333 -12.60 -22.31 33.80
N ASN A 334 -12.10 -23.49 34.19
CA ASN A 334 -12.39 -24.13 35.48
C ASN A 334 -11.22 -24.10 36.48
N GLY A 335 -10.44 -23.02 36.48
CA GLY A 335 -9.50 -22.70 37.55
C GLY A 335 -10.10 -21.70 38.54
N VAL A 336 -11.02 -22.16 39.40
CA VAL A 336 -11.44 -21.39 40.59
C VAL A 336 -10.22 -21.30 41.50
N GLY A 337 -9.60 -20.12 41.57
CA GLY A 337 -8.61 -19.81 42.59
C GLY A 337 -9.33 -19.67 43.92
N GLU A 338 -9.27 -20.72 44.74
CA GLU A 338 -9.59 -20.65 46.17
C GLU A 338 -8.66 -19.64 46.82
N ILE A 339 -9.25 -18.57 47.34
CA ILE A 339 -8.63 -17.68 48.31
C ILE A 339 -8.93 -18.31 49.68
N GLU A 340 -8.03 -19.15 50.17
CA GLU A 340 -8.02 -19.50 51.60
C GLU A 340 -7.23 -18.45 52.36
N GLY A 341 -7.93 -17.79 53.29
CA GLY A 341 -7.38 -16.82 54.21
C GLY A 341 -6.61 -17.50 55.34
N VAL A 342 -5.51 -16.88 55.75
CA VAL A 342 -4.94 -17.07 57.08
C VAL A 342 -5.27 -15.81 57.89
N VAL A 343 -6.08 -16.02 58.91
CA VAL A 343 -6.42 -15.04 59.94
C VAL A 343 -5.38 -15.21 61.04
N GLU A 344 -4.50 -14.23 61.25
CA GLU A 344 -3.80 -14.08 62.53
C GLU A 344 -4.20 -12.73 63.11
N ALA A 345 -4.96 -12.81 64.20
CA ALA A 345 -5.26 -11.72 65.09
C ALA A 345 -4.21 -11.73 66.21
N GLU A 346 -3.47 -10.63 66.36
CA GLU A 346 -2.86 -10.26 67.63
C GLU A 346 -3.22 -8.81 67.92
N GLU A 347 -3.99 -8.64 69.00
CA GLU A 347 -4.41 -7.37 69.57
C GLU A 347 -3.48 -6.99 70.73
N LEU A 348 -3.39 -5.69 70.98
CA LEU A 348 -2.41 -4.98 71.81
C LEU A 348 -2.49 -5.23 73.32
N ALA A 349 -1.32 -5.12 73.97
CA ALA A 349 -1.01 -4.51 75.28
C ALA A 349 -1.92 -4.80 76.50
N VAL A 350 -1.35 -5.47 77.52
CA VAL A 350 -1.04 -4.97 78.88
C VAL A 350 0.07 -5.83 79.47
#